data_AF-F4LX16-F1
#
_entry.id   AF-F4LX16-F1
#
_cell.length_a   1.000
_cell.length_b   1.000
_cell.length_c   1.000
_cell.angle_alpha   90.00
_cell.angle_beta   90.00
_cell.angle_gamma   90.00
#
_symmetry.space_group_name_H-M   'P 1'
#
loop_
_entity.id
_entity.type
_entity.pdbx_description
1 polymer ?
#
loop_
_entity_poly.entity_id
_entity_poly.type
_entity_poly.pdbx_seq_one_letter_code
_entity_poly.pdbx_strand_id
1 'polypeptide(L)'
;MKNKLLFICITAALVLAILTPALFREGSTIPVIKGTVRLALSNDIVVPIDSARYITRNEDGADLMISFVENKGWKYRGRYGEGYVFQKYKKPVNMTISIGSEEFLKYFRLWKTTPDGISLTLAHQVDAEPRGTSPWFTTNYAPDTKDRYIASIARQKGITFEEAKKINDTEVSLLLKGRPADEEIRYKTVDKHAGDIRSNKKIFEVNMSTEVRYLWSNTHKKPLEIDNIVAPVIYIPDAGISAIVGGEFNIEQTLTKIRASQTAVVTYAASSSLGITAEQDISNISAASGGMVYLTTNSNTYVLNIELADLY
;
A
#
# COMPACT_ATOMS: atom_id res chain seq x y z
N MET A 1 26.23 9.01 43.72
CA MET A 1 25.19 8.41 42.82
C MET A 1 24.38 9.45 42.06
N LYS A 2 23.91 10.55 42.71
CA LYS A 2 23.13 11.62 42.05
C LYS A 2 23.79 12.24 40.80
N ASN A 3 25.10 12.49 40.83
CA ASN A 3 25.79 13.11 39.68
C ASN A 3 25.94 12.17 38.47
N LYS A 4 25.96 10.84 38.68
CA LYS A 4 25.99 9.86 37.59
C LYS A 4 24.62 9.74 36.92
N LEU A 5 23.55 9.78 37.72
CA LEU A 5 22.17 9.74 37.21
C LEU A 5 21.84 11.00 36.41
N LEU A 6 22.26 12.18 36.90
CA LEU A 6 22.08 13.45 36.20
C LEU A 6 22.80 13.45 34.84
N PHE A 7 24.01 12.90 34.78
CA PHE A 7 24.79 12.84 33.54
C PHE A 7 24.12 11.93 32.50
N ILE A 8 23.54 10.80 32.93
CA ILE A 8 22.79 9.88 32.07
C ILE A 8 21.50 10.55 31.56
N CYS A 9 20.79 11.28 32.41
CA CYS A 9 19.58 12.01 31.99
C CYS A 9 19.89 13.13 30.99
N ILE A 10 20.99 13.86 31.18
CA ILE A 10 21.41 14.94 30.27
C ILE A 10 21.84 14.37 28.92
N THR A 11 22.59 13.27 28.91
CA THR A 11 22.99 12.61 27.65
C THR A 11 21.78 12.00 26.93
N ALA A 12 20.84 11.38 27.64
CA ALA A 12 19.60 10.88 27.05
C ALA A 12 18.75 12.02 26.46
N ALA A 13 18.61 13.14 27.18
CA ALA A 13 17.87 14.31 26.71
C ALA A 13 18.52 14.96 25.48
N LEU A 14 19.86 15.01 25.43
CA LEU A 14 20.61 15.54 24.28
C LEU A 14 20.46 14.63 23.05
N VAL A 15 20.51 13.31 23.23
CA VAL A 15 20.25 12.34 22.15
C VAL A 15 18.82 12.47 21.63
N LEU A 16 17.83 12.60 22.53
CA LEU A 16 16.43 12.85 22.16
C LEU A 16 16.26 14.16 21.39
N ALA A 17 16.92 15.24 21.80
CA ALA A 17 16.85 16.56 21.15
C ALA A 17 17.51 16.61 19.76
N ILE A 18 18.50 15.75 19.48
CA ILE A 18 19.12 15.64 18.15
C ILE A 18 18.22 14.84 17.20
N LEU A 19 17.43 13.90 17.73
CA LEU A 19 16.54 13.06 16.93
C LEU A 19 15.22 13.78 16.56
N THR A 20 14.73 14.72 17.38
CA THR A 20 13.39 15.32 17.23
C THR A 20 13.01 15.82 15.83
N PRO A 21 13.84 16.52 15.03
CA PRO A 21 13.39 17.03 13.74
C PRO A 21 13.10 15.94 12.70
N ALA A 22 13.76 14.78 12.80
CA ALA A 22 13.56 13.62 11.93
C ALA A 22 12.42 12.71 12.43
N LEU A 23 12.20 12.67 13.75
CA LEU A 23 11.25 11.78 14.40
C LEU A 23 9.76 12.11 14.15
N PHE A 24 9.43 13.34 13.75
CA PHE A 24 8.04 13.80 13.55
C PHE A 24 7.56 13.81 12.09
N ARG A 25 8.38 13.38 11.13
CA ARG A 25 8.00 13.38 9.70
C ARG A 25 7.32 12.09 9.21
N GLU A 26 7.35 11.00 9.97
CA GLU A 26 6.98 9.65 9.45
C GLU A 26 5.90 8.88 10.23
N GLY A 27 5.00 9.55 10.94
CA GLY A 27 3.98 8.86 11.74
C GLY A 27 4.57 8.19 13.00
N SER A 28 4.48 6.86 13.14
CA SER A 28 4.93 6.16 14.37
C SER A 28 6.46 6.02 14.44
N THR A 29 7.05 6.75 15.38
CA THR A 29 8.50 6.91 15.56
C THR A 29 9.19 5.75 16.29
N ILE A 30 8.46 5.04 17.15
CA ILE A 30 9.02 4.01 18.05
C ILE A 30 9.73 2.88 17.29
N PRO A 31 9.16 2.32 16.20
CA PRO A 31 9.82 1.27 15.43
C PRO A 31 11.15 1.72 14.82
N VAL A 32 11.25 2.96 14.35
CA VAL A 32 12.46 3.50 13.72
C VAL A 32 13.57 3.71 14.76
N ILE A 33 13.24 4.24 15.95
CA ILE A 33 14.18 4.36 17.07
C ILE A 33 14.71 2.97 17.45
N LYS A 34 13.82 1.98 17.59
CA LYS A 34 14.19 0.60 17.93
C LYS A 34 15.11 0.00 16.87
N GLY A 35 14.80 0.21 15.59
CA GLY A 35 15.63 -0.23 14.46
C GLY A 35 17.02 0.42 14.48
N THR A 36 17.08 1.73 14.74
CA THR A 36 18.33 2.50 14.82
C THR A 36 19.21 2.03 15.97
N VAL A 37 18.64 1.86 17.17
CA VAL A 37 19.38 1.34 18.35
C VAL A 37 19.91 -0.06 18.08
N ARG A 38 19.10 -0.92 17.43
CA ARG A 38 19.55 -2.26 17.04
C ARG A 38 20.71 -2.19 16.06
N LEU A 39 20.60 -1.39 14.99
CA LEU A 39 21.64 -1.24 13.97
C LEU A 39 22.95 -0.64 14.53
N ALA A 40 22.85 0.18 15.58
CA ALA A 40 24.00 0.76 16.27
C ALA A 40 24.71 -0.22 17.21
N LEU A 41 23.99 -1.22 17.74
CA LEU A 41 24.49 -2.17 18.74
C LEU A 41 24.72 -3.58 18.20
N SER A 42 24.25 -3.90 17.00
CA SER A 42 24.45 -5.17 16.33
C SER A 42 25.34 -5.04 15.09
N ASN A 43 25.81 -6.19 14.60
CA ASN A 43 26.47 -6.30 13.29
C ASN A 43 25.45 -6.53 12.16
N ASP A 44 24.17 -6.24 12.39
CA ASP A 44 23.13 -6.38 11.38
C ASP A 44 23.34 -5.30 10.31
N ILE A 45 23.39 -5.70 9.05
CA ILE A 45 23.60 -4.80 7.91
C ILE A 45 22.28 -4.14 7.48
N VAL A 46 21.16 -4.87 7.61
CA VAL A 46 19.82 -4.39 7.31
C VAL A 46 18.91 -4.79 8.47
N VAL A 47 18.27 -3.81 9.12
CA VAL A 47 17.32 -4.06 10.20
C VAL A 47 15.90 -3.78 9.69
N PRO A 48 14.99 -4.79 9.70
CA PRO A 48 13.59 -4.53 9.44
C PRO A 48 12.99 -3.70 10.57
N ILE A 49 12.31 -2.63 10.22
CA ILE A 49 11.56 -1.79 11.14
C ILE A 49 10.10 -2.27 11.22
N ASP A 50 9.53 -2.66 10.07
CA ASP A 50 8.22 -3.31 9.94
C ASP A 50 8.15 -4.17 8.65
N SER A 51 6.93 -4.50 8.20
CA SER A 51 6.70 -5.38 7.04
C SER A 51 7.18 -4.79 5.72
N ALA A 52 7.28 -3.46 5.60
CA ALA A 52 7.64 -2.77 4.37
C ALA A 52 8.84 -1.81 4.52
N ARG A 53 9.32 -1.58 5.74
CA ARG A 53 10.40 -0.62 6.01
C ARG A 53 11.63 -1.27 6.63
N TYR A 54 12.78 -0.78 6.21
CA TYR A 54 14.09 -1.26 6.65
C TYR A 54 15.03 -0.08 6.90
N ILE A 55 16.01 -0.25 7.77
CA ILE A 55 17.05 0.74 8.04
C ILE A 55 18.44 0.15 7.83
N THR A 56 19.32 0.95 7.23
CA THR A 56 20.75 0.66 7.04
C THR A 56 21.59 1.87 7.44
N ARG A 57 22.92 1.70 7.54
CA ARG A 57 23.81 2.85 7.69
C ARG A 57 23.98 3.52 6.33
N ASN A 58 24.28 4.82 6.32
CA ASN A 58 24.50 5.56 5.08
C ASN A 58 25.77 5.10 4.33
N GLU A 59 26.78 4.64 5.06
CA GLU A 59 28.06 4.17 4.52
C GLU A 59 27.99 2.82 3.79
N ASP A 60 26.93 2.05 4.05
CA ASP A 60 26.72 0.69 3.52
C ASP A 60 26.25 0.67 2.05
N GLY A 61 25.80 1.82 1.53
CA GLY A 61 25.34 1.95 0.15
C GLY A 61 24.09 1.11 -0.17
N ALA A 62 23.71 1.10 -1.45
CA ALA A 62 22.52 0.39 -1.92
C ALA A 62 22.77 -1.10 -2.19
N ASP A 63 24.02 -1.48 -2.46
CA ASP A 63 24.37 -2.85 -2.85
C ASP A 63 24.05 -3.86 -1.74
N LEU A 64 24.19 -3.45 -0.47
CA LEU A 64 23.83 -4.27 0.67
C LEU A 64 22.32 -4.49 0.80
N MET A 65 21.51 -3.46 0.49
CA MET A 65 20.06 -3.62 0.43
C MET A 65 19.64 -4.51 -0.74
N ILE A 66 20.24 -4.33 -1.93
CA ILE A 66 20.01 -5.19 -3.10
C ILE A 66 20.30 -6.64 -2.74
N SER A 67 21.49 -6.92 -2.18
CA SER A 67 21.90 -8.26 -1.77
C SER A 67 20.96 -8.88 -0.74
N PHE A 68 20.52 -8.08 0.25
CA PHE A 68 19.56 -8.52 1.26
C PHE A 68 18.22 -8.96 0.64
N VAL A 69 17.73 -8.22 -0.34
CA VAL A 69 16.47 -8.50 -1.03
C VAL A 69 16.60 -9.71 -1.96
N GLU A 70 17.73 -9.84 -2.65
CA GLU A 70 18.04 -11.01 -3.47
C GLU A 70 18.16 -12.30 -2.65
N ASN A 71 18.77 -12.23 -1.46
CA ASN A 71 18.82 -13.34 -0.50
C ASN A 71 17.43 -13.79 -0.02
N LYS A 72 16.40 -12.94 -0.13
CA LYS A 72 14.99 -13.29 0.11
C LYS A 72 14.30 -13.91 -1.12
N GLY A 73 15.05 -14.24 -2.16
CA GLY A 73 14.59 -14.90 -3.38
C GLY A 73 13.98 -13.95 -4.41
N TRP A 74 14.28 -12.66 -4.34
CA TRP A 74 13.97 -11.70 -5.40
C TRP A 74 15.16 -11.60 -6.37
N LYS A 75 14.95 -11.07 -7.57
CA LYS A 75 16.01 -10.79 -8.55
C LYS A 75 16.02 -9.30 -8.87
N TYR A 76 17.17 -8.66 -8.72
CA TYR A 76 17.31 -7.26 -9.08
C TYR A 76 17.17 -7.05 -10.60
N ARG A 77 16.42 -6.03 -11.00
CA ARG A 77 16.13 -5.71 -12.42
C ARG A 77 16.67 -4.36 -12.87
N GLY A 78 17.17 -3.54 -11.95
CA GLY A 78 17.72 -2.24 -12.27
C GLY A 78 17.15 -1.13 -11.39
N ARG A 79 17.66 0.08 -11.62
CA ARG A 79 17.26 1.30 -10.92
C ARG A 79 16.33 2.10 -11.83
N TYR A 80 15.22 2.57 -11.27
CA TYR A 80 14.25 3.43 -11.94
C TYR A 80 14.02 4.66 -11.06
N GLY A 81 14.54 5.82 -11.48
CA GLY A 81 14.59 7.03 -10.65
C GLY A 81 15.43 6.81 -9.37
N GLU A 82 14.86 7.16 -8.22
CA GLU A 82 15.47 6.95 -6.90
C GLU A 82 15.19 5.55 -6.30
N GLY A 83 14.48 4.68 -7.02
CA GLY A 83 14.08 3.35 -6.57
C GLY A 83 14.82 2.20 -7.25
N TYR A 84 14.94 1.08 -6.55
CA TYR A 84 15.50 -0.18 -7.02
C TYR A 84 14.38 -1.19 -7.28
N VAL A 85 14.33 -1.79 -8.46
CA VAL A 85 13.24 -2.70 -8.86
C VAL A 85 13.71 -4.15 -8.78
N PHE A 86 12.87 -5.00 -8.19
CA PHE A 86 13.11 -6.41 -8.02
C PHE A 86 11.92 -7.24 -8.49
N GLN A 87 12.19 -8.46 -8.95
CA GLN A 87 11.16 -9.40 -9.38
C GLN A 87 11.33 -10.76 -8.73
N LYS A 88 10.22 -11.35 -8.31
CA LYS A 88 10.19 -12.73 -7.79
C LYS A 88 9.27 -13.57 -8.66
N TYR A 89 9.86 -14.62 -9.23
CA TYR A 89 9.14 -15.58 -10.06
C TYR A 89 8.50 -16.63 -9.15
N LYS A 90 7.17 -16.60 -9.02
CA LYS A 90 6.42 -17.62 -8.29
C LYS A 90 5.22 -18.03 -9.13
N LYS A 91 5.38 -19.06 -9.97
CA LYS A 91 4.33 -19.54 -10.88
C LYS A 91 2.96 -19.61 -10.17
N PRO A 92 1.89 -19.04 -10.74
CA PRO A 92 1.78 -18.45 -12.09
C PRO A 92 2.09 -16.93 -12.15
N VAL A 93 2.65 -16.35 -11.09
CA VAL A 93 2.71 -14.91 -10.88
C VAL A 93 4.15 -14.38 -10.89
N ASN A 94 4.39 -13.32 -11.65
CA ASN A 94 5.59 -12.50 -11.47
C ASN A 94 5.24 -11.36 -10.51
N MET A 95 5.86 -11.34 -9.34
CA MET A 95 5.73 -10.24 -8.40
C MET A 95 6.84 -9.25 -8.67
N THR A 96 6.51 -7.96 -8.71
CA THR A 96 7.49 -6.87 -8.78
C THR A 96 7.43 -6.10 -7.46
N ILE A 97 8.56 -5.62 -6.98
CA ILE A 97 8.62 -4.64 -5.88
C ILE A 97 9.60 -3.55 -6.29
N SER A 98 9.29 -2.32 -5.94
CA SER A 98 10.25 -1.24 -5.91
C SER A 98 10.69 -1.00 -4.47
N ILE A 99 11.94 -0.58 -4.30
CA ILE A 99 12.49 -0.17 -3.01
C ILE A 99 13.07 1.23 -3.18
N GLY A 100 12.41 2.21 -2.58
CA GLY A 100 12.90 3.57 -2.48
C GLY A 100 13.74 3.76 -1.22
N SER A 101 14.62 4.75 -1.24
CA SER A 101 15.34 5.19 -0.04
C SER A 101 15.11 6.66 0.26
N GLU A 102 14.99 6.97 1.54
CA GLU A 102 14.95 8.33 2.06
C GLU A 102 16.04 8.48 3.13
N GLU A 103 16.73 9.62 3.13
CA GLU A 103 17.68 9.94 4.18
C GLU A 103 16.90 10.31 5.45
N PHE A 104 17.01 9.48 6.49
CA PHE A 104 16.27 9.66 7.74
C PHE A 104 17.11 10.42 8.78
N LEU A 105 18.42 10.15 8.84
CA LEU A 105 19.41 10.84 9.66
C LEU A 105 20.76 10.86 8.95
N LYS A 106 21.68 11.74 9.36
CA LYS A 106 23.04 11.87 8.78
C LYS A 106 23.79 10.53 8.62
N TYR A 107 23.50 9.55 9.47
CA TYR A 107 24.18 8.25 9.48
C TYR A 107 23.28 7.07 9.08
N PHE A 108 21.98 7.29 8.87
CA PHE A 108 21.01 6.21 8.65
C PHE A 108 20.11 6.49 7.46
N ARG A 109 19.92 5.45 6.66
CA ARG A 109 19.03 5.44 5.50
C ARG A 109 17.82 4.59 5.81
N LEU A 110 16.65 5.14 5.53
CA LEU A 110 15.41 4.39 5.57
C LEU A 110 15.08 3.91 4.16
N TRP A 111 14.60 2.67 4.08
CA TRP A 111 14.19 2.03 2.86
C TRP A 111 12.73 1.62 2.96
N LYS A 112 11.97 1.87 1.90
CA LYS A 112 10.54 1.58 1.82
C LYS A 112 10.29 0.67 0.62
N THR A 113 9.71 -0.50 0.84
CA THR A 113 9.26 -1.39 -0.24
C THR A 113 7.85 -1.00 -0.66
N THR A 114 7.66 -0.73 -1.94
CA THR A 114 6.36 -0.54 -2.57
C THR A 114 6.10 -1.74 -3.48
N PRO A 115 5.01 -2.50 -3.28
CA PRO A 115 4.62 -3.53 -4.23
C PRO A 115 4.20 -2.88 -5.54
N ASP A 116 5.04 -2.99 -6.56
CA ASP A 116 4.65 -2.65 -7.93
C ASP A 116 3.89 -3.85 -8.50
N GLY A 117 2.84 -3.62 -9.29
CA GLY A 117 1.86 -4.64 -9.65
C GLY A 117 2.41 -6.01 -10.07
N ILE A 118 1.58 -7.03 -9.82
CA ILE A 118 1.75 -8.39 -10.35
C ILE A 118 1.73 -8.34 -11.88
N SER A 119 2.81 -8.75 -12.54
CA SER A 119 2.83 -8.93 -13.99
C SER A 119 2.44 -10.36 -14.34
N LEU A 120 1.17 -10.59 -14.68
CA LEU A 120 0.71 -11.86 -15.24
C LEU A 120 1.11 -11.95 -16.72
N THR A 121 2.25 -12.57 -17.01
CA THR A 121 2.58 -12.98 -18.37
C THR A 121 1.89 -14.33 -18.64
N LEU A 122 0.77 -14.29 -19.37
CA LEU A 122 -0.13 -15.41 -19.70
C LEU A 122 0.61 -16.61 -20.30
N ALA A 123 0.31 -17.81 -19.77
CA ALA A 123 0.35 -19.06 -20.51
C ALA A 123 -1.08 -19.64 -20.56
N HIS A 124 -1.68 -19.46 -21.74
CA HIS A 124 -2.72 -20.23 -22.43
C HIS A 124 -3.47 -21.36 -21.68
N GLN A 125 -4.81 -21.32 -21.86
CA GLN A 125 -5.83 -22.37 -21.69
C GLN A 125 -6.16 -22.85 -20.27
N VAL A 126 -7.26 -22.33 -19.70
CA VAL A 126 -8.45 -23.12 -19.30
C VAL A 126 -9.69 -22.21 -19.40
N ASP A 127 -10.62 -22.61 -20.26
CA ASP A 127 -12.06 -22.35 -20.38
C ASP A 127 -12.67 -20.99 -20.00
N ALA A 128 -13.40 -20.44 -20.98
CA ALA A 128 -14.22 -19.25 -20.93
C ALA A 128 -15.45 -19.40 -20.04
N GLU A 129 -15.87 -18.30 -19.38
CA GLU A 129 -17.27 -17.80 -19.23
C GLU A 129 -17.25 -16.45 -18.44
N PRO A 130 -18.31 -15.60 -18.51
CA PRO A 130 -18.14 -14.18 -18.83
C PRO A 130 -18.43 -13.14 -17.72
N ARG A 131 -18.02 -11.89 -18.03
CA ARG A 131 -18.45 -10.55 -17.53
C ARG A 131 -17.64 -9.89 -16.39
N GLY A 132 -17.00 -8.79 -16.78
CA GLY A 132 -16.73 -7.56 -16.03
C GLY A 132 -16.59 -7.67 -14.52
N THR A 133 -15.36 -7.88 -14.03
CA THR A 133 -15.01 -7.64 -12.64
C THR A 133 -13.56 -7.15 -12.54
N SER A 134 -13.37 -6.15 -11.68
CA SER A 134 -12.13 -5.42 -11.36
C SER A 134 -10.91 -6.34 -11.17
N PRO A 135 -9.71 -5.95 -11.65
CA PRO A 135 -8.55 -6.80 -11.56
C PRO A 135 -8.00 -6.82 -10.12
N TRP A 136 -7.53 -8.02 -9.71
CA TRP A 136 -6.59 -8.34 -8.61
C TRP A 136 -7.14 -9.08 -7.36
N PHE A 137 -6.87 -10.40 -7.34
CA PHE A 137 -6.62 -11.33 -6.21
C PHE A 137 -7.61 -11.49 -5.05
N THR A 138 -8.57 -10.59 -4.85
CA THR A 138 -9.73 -10.89 -4.01
C THR A 138 -10.77 -11.71 -4.75
N THR A 139 -10.59 -12.04 -6.03
CA THR A 139 -11.54 -12.84 -6.83
C THR A 139 -11.86 -14.21 -6.23
N ASN A 140 -10.99 -14.74 -5.35
CA ASN A 140 -11.24 -15.98 -4.63
C ASN A 140 -12.23 -15.82 -3.47
N TYR A 141 -12.50 -14.59 -3.06
CA TYR A 141 -13.45 -14.25 -2.00
C TYR A 141 -14.53 -13.33 -2.58
N ALA A 142 -15.80 -13.69 -2.36
CA ALA A 142 -16.88 -12.86 -2.87
C ALA A 142 -16.79 -11.42 -2.29
N PRO A 143 -17.17 -10.39 -3.07
CA PRO A 143 -17.38 -9.04 -2.54
C PRO A 143 -18.29 -9.02 -1.32
N ASP A 144 -18.17 -7.99 -0.49
CA ASP A 144 -19.02 -7.78 0.70
C ASP A 144 -18.91 -8.91 1.75
N THR A 145 -17.79 -9.63 1.78
CA THR A 145 -17.57 -10.72 2.74
C THR A 145 -16.49 -10.41 3.77
N LYS A 146 -16.67 -11.00 4.96
CA LYS A 146 -15.66 -11.03 6.02
C LYS A 146 -14.33 -11.58 5.53
N ASP A 147 -14.34 -12.66 4.77
CA ASP A 147 -13.12 -13.31 4.30
C ASP A 147 -12.35 -12.42 3.31
N ARG A 148 -13.05 -11.69 2.43
CA ARG A 148 -12.42 -10.71 1.54
C ARG A 148 -11.75 -9.57 2.33
N TYR A 149 -12.41 -9.07 3.36
CA TYR A 149 -11.83 -8.07 4.27
C TYR A 149 -10.57 -8.60 4.99
N ILE A 150 -10.64 -9.81 5.56
CA ILE A 150 -9.51 -10.47 6.23
C ILE A 150 -8.34 -10.70 5.26
N ALA A 151 -8.61 -11.19 4.06
CA ALA A 151 -7.59 -11.39 3.03
C ALA A 151 -6.89 -10.07 2.65
N SER A 152 -7.65 -8.97 2.62
CA SER A 152 -7.11 -7.64 2.32
C SER A 152 -6.22 -7.11 3.45
N ILE A 153 -6.59 -7.33 4.72
CA ILE A 153 -5.72 -7.06 5.88
C ILE A 153 -4.44 -7.88 5.81
N ALA A 154 -4.56 -9.20 5.55
CA ALA A 154 -3.43 -10.11 5.48
C ALA A 154 -2.38 -9.62 4.47
N ARG A 155 -2.85 -9.22 3.28
CA ARG A 155 -2.01 -8.62 2.25
C ARG A 155 -1.38 -7.31 2.70
N GLN A 156 -2.17 -6.37 3.21
CA GLN A 156 -1.69 -5.04 3.61
C GLN A 156 -0.59 -5.15 4.68
N LYS A 157 -0.76 -6.05 5.65
CA LYS A 157 0.18 -6.23 6.77
C LYS A 157 1.31 -7.21 6.48
N GLY A 158 1.22 -7.98 5.39
CA GLY A 158 2.19 -9.04 5.07
C GLY A 158 2.13 -10.22 6.04
N ILE A 159 0.94 -10.56 6.54
CA ILE A 159 0.70 -11.66 7.49
C ILE A 159 -0.17 -12.76 6.86
N THR A 160 -0.30 -13.90 7.53
CA THR A 160 -1.17 -14.99 7.04
C THR A 160 -2.66 -14.66 7.21
N PHE A 161 -3.51 -15.33 6.44
CA PHE A 161 -4.97 -15.21 6.57
C PHE A 161 -5.44 -15.55 7.99
N GLU A 162 -4.90 -16.61 8.61
CA GLU A 162 -5.26 -17.03 9.96
C GLU A 162 -4.86 -16.01 11.04
N GLU A 163 -3.70 -15.35 10.89
CA GLU A 163 -3.29 -14.26 11.78
C GLU A 163 -4.20 -13.03 11.61
N ALA A 164 -4.50 -12.64 10.37
CA ALA A 164 -5.43 -11.55 10.09
C ALA A 164 -6.84 -11.86 10.61
N LYS A 165 -7.28 -13.11 10.52
CA LYS A 165 -8.56 -13.58 11.05
C LYS A 165 -8.61 -13.44 12.56
N LYS A 166 -7.57 -13.87 13.28
CA LYS A 166 -7.47 -13.70 14.74
C LYS A 166 -7.53 -12.23 15.16
N ILE A 167 -6.81 -11.36 14.43
CA ILE A 167 -6.85 -9.91 14.68
C ILE A 167 -8.27 -9.38 14.48
N ASN A 168 -8.90 -9.69 13.34
CA ASN A 168 -10.25 -9.24 13.06
C ASN A 168 -11.27 -9.74 14.08
N ASP A 169 -11.24 -11.04 14.42
CA ASP A 169 -12.18 -11.64 15.38
C ASP A 169 -12.03 -11.05 16.79
N THR A 170 -10.79 -10.74 17.20
CA THR A 170 -10.50 -10.07 18.46
C THR A 170 -11.05 -8.65 18.48
N GLU A 171 -10.79 -7.87 17.43
CA GLU A 171 -11.29 -6.49 17.30
C GLU A 171 -12.83 -6.45 17.29
N VAL A 172 -13.47 -7.32 16.50
CA VAL A 172 -14.94 -7.43 16.44
C VAL A 172 -15.53 -7.76 17.81
N SER A 173 -14.93 -8.70 18.53
CA SER A 173 -15.41 -9.09 19.87
C SER A 173 -15.31 -7.94 20.87
N LEU A 174 -14.26 -7.12 20.78
CA LEU A 174 -14.09 -5.93 21.61
C LEU A 174 -15.07 -4.81 21.24
N LEU A 175 -15.32 -4.61 19.95
CA LEU A 175 -16.24 -3.58 19.44
C LEU A 175 -17.69 -3.86 19.84
N LEU A 176 -18.11 -5.12 19.82
CA LEU A 176 -19.46 -5.53 20.20
C LEU A 176 -19.66 -5.63 21.72
N LYS A 177 -18.60 -5.55 22.52
CA LYS A 177 -18.68 -5.68 23.98
C LYS A 177 -19.46 -4.50 24.57
N GLY A 178 -20.65 -4.79 25.12
CA GLY A 178 -21.52 -3.78 25.73
C GLY A 178 -22.41 -3.04 24.72
N ARG A 179 -22.43 -3.45 23.45
CA ARG A 179 -23.38 -2.97 22.45
C ARG A 179 -24.70 -3.74 22.51
N PRO A 180 -25.81 -3.15 22.01
CA PRO A 180 -27.09 -3.84 21.85
C PRO A 180 -26.96 -5.15 21.07
N ALA A 181 -27.75 -6.16 21.44
CA ALA A 181 -27.72 -7.48 20.82
C ALA A 181 -28.21 -7.49 19.36
N ASP A 182 -28.89 -6.43 18.91
CA ASP A 182 -29.32 -6.27 17.53
C ASP A 182 -28.23 -5.64 16.63
N GLU A 183 -27.14 -5.15 17.21
CA GLU A 183 -26.01 -4.60 16.47
C GLU A 183 -25.01 -5.71 16.10
N GLU A 184 -24.55 -5.69 14.85
CA GLU A 184 -23.54 -6.64 14.37
C GLU A 184 -22.50 -5.95 13.48
N ILE A 185 -21.34 -6.59 13.32
CA ILE A 185 -20.33 -6.14 12.37
C ILE A 185 -20.54 -6.79 11.00
N ARG A 186 -20.60 -5.95 9.97
CA ARG A 186 -20.69 -6.33 8.56
C ARG A 186 -19.50 -5.80 7.77
N TYR A 187 -19.40 -6.26 6.53
CA TYR A 187 -18.30 -5.97 5.62
C TYR A 187 -18.85 -5.56 4.26
N LYS A 188 -18.22 -4.59 3.62
CA LYS A 188 -18.60 -4.10 2.29
C LYS A 188 -17.35 -3.87 1.45
N THR A 189 -17.37 -4.33 0.20
CA THR A 189 -16.46 -3.84 -0.82
C THR A 189 -17.04 -2.55 -1.38
N VAL A 190 -16.31 -1.46 -1.23
CA VAL A 190 -16.64 -0.20 -1.89
C VAL A 190 -15.75 -0.07 -3.11
N ASP A 191 -16.36 0.20 -4.27
CA ASP A 191 -15.68 0.37 -5.54
C ASP A 191 -16.31 1.57 -6.26
N LYS A 192 -15.56 2.67 -6.38
CA LYS A 192 -16.07 3.95 -6.88
C LYS A 192 -15.07 4.61 -7.81
N HIS A 193 -15.60 5.42 -8.72
CA HIS A 193 -14.82 6.37 -9.50
C HIS A 193 -14.05 7.31 -8.57
N ALA A 194 -12.78 7.51 -8.87
CA ALA A 194 -11.84 8.28 -8.05
C ALA A 194 -11.11 9.38 -8.83
N GLY A 195 -11.22 9.40 -10.16
CA GLY A 195 -10.66 10.44 -11.01
C GLY A 195 -10.56 10.00 -12.46
N ASP A 196 -10.05 10.89 -13.30
CA ASP A 196 -9.85 10.65 -14.73
C ASP A 196 -8.39 10.87 -15.13
N ILE A 197 -7.96 10.16 -16.16
CA ILE A 197 -6.73 10.45 -16.90
C ILE A 197 -7.13 10.82 -18.33
N ARG A 198 -6.86 12.06 -18.71
CA ARG A 198 -7.20 12.61 -20.03
C ARG A 198 -6.02 12.49 -20.98
N SER A 199 -6.29 11.93 -22.15
CA SER A 199 -5.39 11.95 -23.30
C SER A 199 -6.06 12.61 -24.50
N ASN A 200 -5.27 12.92 -25.52
CA ASN A 200 -5.75 13.46 -26.79
C ASN A 200 -6.73 12.53 -27.55
N LYS A 201 -6.93 11.28 -27.12
CA LYS A 201 -7.76 10.28 -27.81
C LYS A 201 -8.87 9.67 -26.94
N LYS A 202 -8.59 9.45 -25.66
CA LYS A 202 -9.48 8.74 -24.73
C LYS A 202 -9.35 9.31 -23.33
N ILE A 203 -10.46 9.31 -22.59
CA ILE A 203 -10.47 9.49 -21.15
C ILE A 203 -10.47 8.10 -20.52
N PHE A 204 -9.53 7.87 -19.60
CA PHE A 204 -9.45 6.64 -18.82
C PHE A 204 -9.99 6.93 -17.42
N GLU A 205 -11.07 6.25 -17.06
CA GLU A 205 -11.61 6.30 -15.70
C GLU A 205 -10.67 5.58 -14.74
N VAL A 206 -10.38 6.24 -13.63
CA VAL A 206 -9.58 5.68 -12.54
C VAL A 206 -10.53 5.43 -11.38
N ASN A 207 -10.56 4.19 -10.93
CA ASN A 207 -11.39 3.76 -9.82
C ASN A 207 -10.53 3.45 -8.60
N MET A 208 -11.14 3.54 -7.43
CA MET A 208 -10.59 3.06 -6.18
C MET A 208 -11.52 2.03 -5.56
N SER A 209 -10.95 0.90 -5.16
CA SER A 209 -11.66 -0.15 -4.43
C SER A 209 -11.04 -0.40 -3.06
N THR A 210 -11.87 -0.71 -2.07
CA THR A 210 -11.45 -1.02 -0.70
C THR A 210 -12.48 -1.89 0.02
N GLU A 211 -12.05 -2.53 1.10
CA GLU A 211 -12.91 -3.27 2.02
C GLU A 211 -13.16 -2.45 3.29
N VAL A 212 -14.43 -2.33 3.66
CA VAL A 212 -14.90 -1.56 4.82
C VAL A 212 -15.55 -2.51 5.81
N ARG A 213 -15.18 -2.37 7.09
CA ARG A 213 -15.85 -3.00 8.23
C ARG A 213 -16.71 -1.96 8.93
N TYR A 214 -17.96 -2.29 9.19
CA TYR A 214 -18.93 -1.33 9.71
C TYR A 214 -19.94 -2.00 10.63
N LEU A 215 -20.57 -1.19 11.49
CA LEU A 215 -21.61 -1.59 12.41
C LEU A 215 -22.99 -1.45 11.76
N TRP A 216 -23.83 -2.45 11.93
CA TRP A 216 -25.17 -2.53 11.37
C TRP A 216 -26.21 -2.77 12.47
N SER A 217 -27.34 -2.06 12.41
CA SER A 217 -28.50 -2.36 13.26
C SER A 217 -29.48 -3.28 12.54
N ASN A 218 -29.72 -4.46 13.11
CA ASN A 218 -30.73 -5.40 12.63
C ASN A 218 -32.15 -4.89 12.82
N THR A 219 -32.39 -4.05 13.83
CA THR A 219 -33.70 -3.42 14.09
C THR A 219 -34.02 -2.38 13.03
N HIS A 220 -33.07 -1.48 12.74
CA HIS A 220 -33.28 -0.34 11.84
C HIS A 220 -32.92 -0.65 10.38
N LYS A 221 -32.36 -1.82 10.10
CA LYS A 221 -31.92 -2.27 8.76
C LYS A 221 -31.04 -1.23 8.05
N LYS A 222 -30.07 -0.67 8.78
CA LYS A 222 -29.17 0.37 8.26
C LYS A 222 -27.78 0.28 8.89
N PRO A 223 -26.76 0.77 8.19
CA PRO A 223 -25.44 0.97 8.78
C PRO A 223 -25.51 2.13 9.79
N LEU A 224 -24.82 1.95 10.90
CA LEU A 224 -24.77 2.92 12.00
C LEU A 224 -23.45 3.69 11.99
N GLU A 225 -22.35 2.95 11.92
CA GLU A 225 -20.99 3.48 12.10
C GLU A 225 -20.01 2.74 11.19
N ILE A 226 -19.07 3.49 10.62
CA ILE A 226 -17.87 2.98 9.96
C ILE A 226 -16.84 2.70 11.05
N ASP A 227 -16.42 1.44 11.17
CA ASP A 227 -15.42 1.04 12.14
C ASP A 227 -14.01 1.15 11.56
N ASN A 228 -13.77 0.53 10.40
CA ASN A 228 -12.42 0.50 9.81
C ASN A 228 -12.45 0.28 8.28
N ILE A 229 -11.36 0.66 7.63
CA ILE A 229 -11.13 0.53 6.20
C ILE A 229 -9.74 -0.07 5.93
N VAL A 230 -9.65 -0.95 4.93
CA VAL A 230 -8.35 -1.43 4.42
C VAL A 230 -7.76 -0.41 3.44
N ALA A 231 -6.43 -0.29 3.35
CA ALA A 231 -5.82 0.64 2.38
C ALA A 231 -6.42 0.44 0.97
N PRO A 232 -6.95 1.50 0.33
CA PRO A 232 -7.54 1.38 -0.99
C PRO A 232 -6.56 0.92 -2.06
N VAL A 233 -7.10 0.41 -3.16
CA VAL A 233 -6.37 0.07 -4.37
C VAL A 233 -6.89 0.92 -5.51
N ILE A 234 -5.99 1.62 -6.21
CA ILE A 234 -6.29 2.33 -7.44
C ILE A 234 -6.18 1.36 -8.62
N TYR A 235 -7.13 1.42 -9.54
CA TYR A 235 -7.11 0.65 -10.77
C TYR A 235 -7.78 1.40 -11.93
N ILE A 236 -7.50 0.97 -13.16
CA ILE A 236 -8.18 1.44 -14.37
C ILE A 236 -8.94 0.24 -14.93
N PRO A 237 -10.28 0.26 -15.05
CA PRO A 237 -11.05 -0.92 -15.46
C PRO A 237 -10.58 -1.55 -16.79
N ASP A 238 -10.25 -0.70 -17.77
CA ASP A 238 -9.86 -1.12 -19.12
C ASP A 238 -8.35 -1.22 -19.34
N ALA A 239 -7.53 -1.02 -18.30
CA ALA A 239 -6.07 -0.96 -18.46
C ALA A 239 -5.31 -1.58 -17.29
N GLY A 240 -4.29 -2.37 -17.63
CA GLY A 240 -3.36 -2.88 -16.64
C GLY A 240 -2.44 -1.76 -16.13
N ILE A 241 -2.57 -1.43 -14.85
CA ILE A 241 -1.60 -0.55 -14.16
C ILE A 241 -0.31 -1.33 -13.94
N SER A 242 0.80 -0.78 -14.42
CA SER A 242 2.15 -1.31 -14.20
C SER A 242 2.80 -0.74 -12.93
N ALA A 243 2.54 0.53 -12.61
CA ALA A 243 3.12 1.18 -11.44
C ALA A 243 2.24 2.34 -10.96
N ILE A 244 2.28 2.59 -9.64
CA ILE A 244 1.72 3.78 -9.01
C ILE A 244 2.80 4.34 -8.10
N VAL A 245 3.29 5.53 -8.42
CA VAL A 245 4.37 6.19 -7.68
C VAL A 245 3.79 7.41 -6.97
N GLY A 246 3.70 7.34 -5.66
CA GLY A 246 3.16 8.40 -4.82
C GLY A 246 3.42 8.13 -3.34
N GLY A 247 2.98 9.05 -2.48
CA GLY A 247 2.97 8.84 -1.04
C GLY A 247 1.92 7.82 -0.60
N GLU A 248 1.79 7.56 0.70
CA GLU A 248 0.69 6.76 1.24
C GLU A 248 -0.67 7.45 1.05
N PHE A 249 -1.76 6.70 1.19
CA PHE A 249 -3.10 7.28 1.22
C PHE A 249 -3.24 8.19 2.43
N ASN A 250 -3.64 9.44 2.21
CA ASN A 250 -4.20 10.28 3.25
C ASN A 250 -5.65 9.85 3.50
N ILE A 251 -5.91 9.25 4.67
CA ILE A 251 -7.23 8.73 5.05
C ILE A 251 -7.76 9.54 6.24
N GLU A 252 -8.86 10.23 5.99
CA GLU A 252 -9.65 10.92 7.00
C GLU A 252 -10.91 10.09 7.27
N GLN A 253 -11.05 9.58 8.49
CA GLN A 253 -12.19 8.75 8.89
C GLN A 253 -12.94 9.38 10.07
N THR A 254 -14.27 9.38 9.95
CA THR A 254 -15.22 9.63 11.03
C THR A 254 -16.12 8.40 11.19
N LEU A 255 -17.05 8.43 12.16
CA LEU A 255 -18.01 7.34 12.31
C LEU A 255 -18.97 7.20 11.11
N THR A 256 -19.12 8.19 10.24
CA THR A 256 -20.13 8.13 9.18
C THR A 256 -19.58 8.37 7.77
N LYS A 257 -18.31 8.80 7.67
CA LYS A 257 -17.65 9.13 6.41
C LYS A 257 -16.18 8.75 6.42
N ILE A 258 -15.68 8.34 5.27
CA ILE A 258 -14.26 8.23 4.95
C ILE A 258 -13.96 9.08 3.72
N ARG A 259 -12.85 9.81 3.76
CA ARG A 259 -12.19 10.36 2.59
C ARG A 259 -10.78 9.76 2.51
N ALA A 260 -10.52 8.95 1.51
CA ALA A 260 -9.19 8.44 1.22
C ALA A 260 -8.66 9.09 -0.07
N SER A 261 -7.45 9.63 -0.04
CA SER A 261 -6.86 10.26 -1.23
C SER A 261 -5.38 9.96 -1.37
N GLN A 262 -4.91 9.83 -2.60
CA GLN A 262 -3.50 9.67 -2.91
C GLN A 262 -3.13 10.52 -4.13
N THR A 263 -2.10 11.33 -3.98
CA THR A 263 -1.45 12.03 -5.09
C THR A 263 -0.37 11.13 -5.66
N ALA A 264 -0.52 10.69 -6.91
CA ALA A 264 0.38 9.73 -7.53
C ALA A 264 0.54 9.95 -9.03
N VAL A 265 1.66 9.45 -9.55
CA VAL A 265 1.89 9.21 -10.97
C VAL A 265 1.51 7.76 -11.26
N VAL A 266 0.67 7.55 -12.29
CA VAL A 266 0.21 6.23 -12.70
C VAL A 266 0.88 5.86 -14.02
N THR A 267 1.44 4.66 -14.09
CA THR A 267 1.92 4.06 -15.33
C THR A 267 1.04 2.88 -15.70
N TYR A 268 0.43 2.91 -16.88
CA TYR A 268 -0.52 1.89 -17.32
C TYR A 268 -0.37 1.55 -18.80
N ALA A 269 -0.76 0.32 -19.16
CA ALA A 269 -0.66 -0.18 -20.51
C ALA A 269 -1.88 0.23 -21.36
N ALA A 270 -1.63 0.69 -22.58
CA ALA A 270 -2.65 0.98 -23.58
C ALA A 270 -2.23 0.47 -24.96
N SER A 271 -3.19 0.23 -25.86
CA SER A 271 -2.88 -0.18 -27.23
C SER A 271 -2.14 0.94 -27.97
N SER A 272 -1.04 0.60 -28.63
CA SER A 272 -0.29 1.55 -29.46
C SER A 272 -1.14 2.06 -30.64
N SER A 273 -2.13 1.28 -31.08
CA SER A 273 -3.05 1.67 -32.15
C SER A 273 -3.97 2.84 -31.80
N LEU A 274 -4.10 3.19 -30.52
CA LEU A 274 -4.85 4.38 -30.09
C LEU A 274 -4.18 5.68 -30.55
N GLY A 275 -2.86 5.67 -30.78
CA GLY A 275 -2.11 6.85 -31.22
C GLY A 275 -2.14 7.98 -30.18
N ILE A 276 -2.08 7.62 -28.89
CA ILE A 276 -1.99 8.57 -27.79
C ILE A 276 -0.61 9.26 -27.83
N THR A 277 -0.58 10.56 -27.56
CA THR A 277 0.64 11.38 -27.50
C THR A 277 0.88 11.89 -26.08
N ALA A 278 2.12 12.30 -25.78
CA ALA A 278 2.52 12.83 -24.48
C ALA A 278 2.02 14.28 -24.32
N GLU A 279 0.73 14.40 -24.05
CA GLU A 279 0.00 15.66 -23.91
C GLU A 279 -1.06 15.51 -22.81
N GLN A 280 -1.62 16.65 -22.35
CA GLN A 280 -2.64 16.68 -21.29
C GLN A 280 -2.14 16.00 -20.01
N ASP A 281 -2.81 14.94 -19.54
CA ASP A 281 -2.42 14.25 -18.31
C ASP A 281 -1.30 13.24 -18.56
N ILE A 282 -0.88 13.00 -19.82
CA ILE A 282 0.20 12.07 -20.16
C ILE A 282 1.53 12.80 -20.22
N SER A 283 2.46 12.44 -19.34
CA SER A 283 3.80 13.02 -19.26
C SER A 283 4.82 12.30 -20.13
N ASN A 284 4.67 10.98 -20.29
CA ASN A 284 5.61 10.15 -21.03
C ASN A 284 4.93 8.92 -21.64
N ILE A 285 5.50 8.45 -22.75
CA ILE A 285 5.11 7.21 -23.42
C ILE A 285 6.35 6.37 -23.65
N SER A 286 6.32 5.11 -23.22
CA SER A 286 7.40 4.15 -23.47
C SER A 286 6.89 2.90 -24.18
N ALA A 287 7.79 2.26 -24.94
CA ALA A 287 7.44 1.06 -25.69
C ALA A 287 7.13 -0.11 -24.74
N ALA A 288 6.11 -0.89 -25.07
CA ALA A 288 5.84 -2.19 -24.48
C ALA A 288 5.79 -3.27 -25.57
N SER A 289 5.82 -4.54 -25.17
CA SER A 289 5.71 -5.65 -26.11
C SER A 289 4.28 -5.84 -26.62
N GLY A 290 4.13 -6.44 -27.80
CA GLY A 290 2.82 -6.93 -28.27
C GLY A 290 1.83 -5.86 -28.72
N GLY A 291 2.30 -4.75 -29.31
CA GLY A 291 1.44 -3.67 -29.80
C GLY A 291 0.87 -2.78 -28.69
N MET A 292 1.52 -2.77 -27.53
CA MET A 292 1.15 -1.94 -26.39
C MET A 292 2.18 -0.84 -26.17
N VAL A 293 1.78 0.21 -25.48
CA VAL A 293 2.65 1.25 -24.93
C VAL A 293 2.34 1.43 -23.44
N TYR A 294 3.33 1.83 -22.67
CA TYR A 294 3.11 2.33 -21.32
C TYR A 294 2.93 3.84 -21.36
N LEU A 295 1.80 4.30 -20.82
CA LEU A 295 1.50 5.71 -20.62
C LEU A 295 1.81 6.04 -19.17
N THR A 296 2.61 7.08 -18.95
CA THR A 296 2.91 7.62 -17.62
C THR A 296 2.19 8.96 -17.48
N THR A 297 1.47 9.16 -16.39
CA THR A 297 0.73 10.40 -16.17
C THR A 297 1.61 11.51 -15.59
N ASN A 298 1.11 12.74 -15.60
CA ASN A 298 1.48 13.74 -14.60
C ASN A 298 0.99 13.29 -13.21
N SER A 299 1.51 13.90 -12.15
CA SER A 299 1.00 13.62 -10.80
C SER A 299 -0.43 14.12 -10.68
N ASN A 300 -1.36 13.24 -10.28
CA ASN A 300 -2.76 13.57 -10.07
C ASN A 300 -3.26 13.04 -8.73
N THR A 301 -4.29 13.67 -8.17
CA THR A 301 -4.89 13.26 -6.89
C THR A 301 -6.16 12.49 -7.11
N TYR A 302 -6.16 11.22 -6.70
CA TYR A 302 -7.32 10.34 -6.74
C TYR A 302 -8.00 10.34 -5.38
N VAL A 303 -9.33 10.41 -5.37
CA VAL A 303 -10.12 10.57 -4.13
C VAL A 303 -11.27 9.58 -4.10
N LEU A 304 -11.32 8.79 -3.03
CA LEU A 304 -12.43 7.93 -2.68
C LEU A 304 -13.19 8.52 -1.49
N ASN A 305 -14.47 8.80 -1.69
CA ASN A 305 -15.38 9.21 -0.62
C ASN A 305 -16.37 8.08 -0.33
N ILE A 306 -16.48 7.71 0.94
CA ILE A 306 -17.40 6.68 1.42
C ILE A 306 -18.29 7.29 2.49
N GLU A 307 -19.58 7.12 2.37
CA GLU A 307 -20.57 7.47 3.38
C GLU A 307 -21.35 6.22 3.81
N LEU A 308 -22.10 6.30 4.91
CA LEU A 308 -22.98 5.20 5.35
C LEU A 308 -23.92 4.70 4.24
N ALA A 309 -24.35 5.59 3.34
CA ALA A 309 -25.19 5.24 2.19
C ALA A 309 -24.52 4.27 1.20
N ASP A 310 -23.19 4.24 1.15
CA ASP A 310 -22.43 3.31 0.30
C ASP A 310 -22.34 1.89 0.89
N LEU A 311 -22.83 1.67 2.13
CA LEU A 311 -22.66 0.43 2.89
C LEU A 311 -23.94 -0.42 2.99
N TYR A 312 -24.97 -0.08 2.22
CA TYR A 312 -26.19 -0.88 2.11
C TYR A 312 -26.01 -2.17 1.31
#